data_AF-E3MDF7-F1
#
_entry.id   AF-E3MDF7-F1
#
_cell.length_a   1.000
_cell.length_b   1.000
_cell.length_c   1.000
_cell.angle_alpha   90.00
_cell.angle_beta   90.00
_cell.angle_gamma   90.00
#
_symmetry.space_group_name_H-M   'P 1'
#
loop_
_entity.id
_entity.type
_entity.pdbx_description
1 polymer ?
#
loop_
_entity_poly.entity_id
_entity_poly.type
_entity_poly.pdbx_seq_one_letter_code
_entity_poly.pdbx_strand_id
1 'polypeptide(L)'
;MKSVLQSTRGVRSLNSTNFPAPWPFVKKGAFGQRKIGPMNYEKFKWPGQNREFPELSPKFQKLNPKELHRYTGVQPDGFHDQKTGEFVPVKEMRSELVVPNLDGFKLRPYVSYRTDVQIEKRRIAYEKKVQEKGSERLADLHSVEDERWPPPKMTSETLFELAYGDTVRNAYKEGKYGQVENATLPKLNN
;
A
#
# COMPACT_ATOMS: atom_id res chain seq x y z
N MET A 1 62.23 -37.22 -11.16
CA MET A 1 60.99 -36.48 -10.83
C MET A 1 60.07 -36.56 -12.04
N LYS A 2 58.89 -37.18 -11.91
CA LYS A 2 57.96 -37.39 -13.03
C LYS A 2 57.40 -36.03 -13.49
N SER A 3 57.60 -35.71 -14.77
CA SER A 3 57.00 -34.56 -15.41
C SER A 3 55.48 -34.74 -15.47
N VAL A 4 54.75 -33.73 -14.98
CA VAL A 4 53.28 -33.72 -15.03
C VAL A 4 52.87 -33.47 -16.48
N LEU A 5 52.26 -34.47 -17.12
CA LEU A 5 51.63 -34.36 -18.43
C LEU A 5 50.47 -33.36 -18.35
N GLN A 6 50.64 -32.17 -18.92
CA GLN A 6 49.55 -31.20 -19.11
C GLN A 6 48.68 -31.64 -20.29
N SER A 7 47.37 -31.78 -20.04
CA SER A 7 46.39 -32.20 -21.04
C SER A 7 46.24 -31.17 -22.16
N THR A 8 46.35 -31.61 -23.41
CA THR A 8 46.20 -30.77 -24.62
C THR A 8 44.76 -30.65 -25.12
N ARG A 9 43.78 -31.25 -24.43
CA ARG A 9 42.36 -31.18 -24.79
C ARG A 9 41.50 -30.69 -23.62
N GLY A 10 40.83 -29.57 -23.82
CA GLY A 10 39.62 -29.20 -23.10
C GLY A 10 39.83 -28.40 -21.82
N VAL A 11 39.40 -27.14 -21.86
CA VAL A 11 39.32 -26.17 -20.76
C VAL A 11 40.68 -25.68 -20.27
N ARG A 12 41.07 -24.51 -20.79
CA ARG A 12 42.13 -23.68 -20.21
C ARG A 12 41.90 -23.63 -18.71
N SER A 13 42.82 -24.18 -17.95
CA SER A 13 42.83 -24.07 -16.49
C SER A 13 42.64 -22.59 -16.13
N LEU A 14 41.68 -22.33 -15.26
CA LEU A 14 41.34 -21.00 -14.73
C LEU A 14 42.46 -20.50 -13.80
N ASN A 15 43.67 -20.37 -14.33
CA ASN A 15 44.78 -19.75 -13.63
C ASN A 15 44.66 -18.23 -13.77
N SER A 16 44.47 -17.54 -12.65
CA SER A 16 44.19 -16.10 -12.59
C SER A 16 45.33 -15.23 -13.17
N THR A 17 46.54 -15.77 -13.26
CA THR A 17 47.68 -15.12 -13.92
C THR A 17 47.61 -15.12 -15.44
N ASN A 18 46.91 -16.09 -16.06
CA ASN A 18 46.85 -16.23 -17.53
C ASN A 18 45.57 -15.63 -18.14
N PHE A 19 44.64 -15.14 -17.32
CA PHE A 19 43.43 -14.44 -17.76
C PHE A 19 43.28 -13.09 -17.04
N PRO A 20 44.06 -12.06 -17.40
CA PRO A 20 43.61 -10.70 -17.15
C PRO A 20 42.27 -10.51 -17.87
N ALA A 21 41.20 -10.24 -17.12
CA ALA A 21 39.86 -10.09 -17.68
C ALA A 21 39.92 -9.04 -18.81
N PRO A 22 39.53 -9.39 -20.06
CA PRO A 22 40.04 -8.66 -21.21
C PRO A 22 39.48 -7.24 -21.33
N TRP A 23 38.36 -6.90 -20.70
CA TRP A 23 37.75 -5.56 -20.73
C TRP A 23 36.88 -5.35 -19.48
N PRO A 24 36.61 -4.10 -19.05
CA PRO A 24 35.90 -3.86 -17.81
C PRO A 24 34.44 -4.30 -18.03
N PHE A 25 33.96 -5.23 -17.21
CA PHE A 25 32.54 -5.59 -17.17
C PHE A 25 31.75 -4.41 -16.61
N VAL A 26 31.55 -3.38 -17.44
CA VAL A 26 30.62 -2.28 -17.25
C VAL A 26 29.48 -2.54 -18.21
N LYS A 27 28.44 -3.23 -17.75
CA LYS A 27 27.14 -3.11 -18.41
C LYS A 27 26.64 -1.70 -18.12
N LYS A 28 26.53 -0.86 -19.15
CA LYS A 28 25.92 0.47 -19.03
C LYS A 28 24.51 0.29 -18.44
N GLY A 29 24.30 0.72 -17.20
CA GLY A 29 23.02 0.56 -16.48
C GLY A 29 22.96 -0.56 -15.41
N ALA A 30 24.05 -1.25 -15.07
CA ALA A 30 24.04 -2.20 -13.95
C ALA A 30 24.19 -1.50 -12.59
N PHE A 31 23.25 -1.77 -11.67
CA PHE A 31 23.18 -1.21 -10.31
C PHE A 31 23.96 -2.10 -9.30
N GLY A 32 25.12 -1.63 -8.82
CA GLY A 32 25.88 -2.16 -7.65
C GLY A 32 26.72 -3.43 -7.90
N GLN A 33 27.74 -3.83 -7.11
CA GLN A 33 28.59 -3.20 -6.09
C GLN A 33 30.03 -3.73 -6.29
N ARG A 34 31.05 -2.87 -6.29
CA ARG A 34 32.44 -3.22 -5.93
C ARG A 34 32.87 -2.30 -4.79
N LYS A 35 33.80 -2.77 -3.95
CA LYS A 35 34.36 -2.04 -2.77
C LYS A 35 34.87 -0.63 -3.07
N ILE A 36 35.15 -0.31 -4.34
CA ILE A 36 35.59 1.01 -4.81
C ILE A 36 34.90 1.23 -6.17
N GLY A 37 33.73 1.85 -6.17
CA GLY A 37 32.97 2.24 -7.35
C GLY A 37 32.22 3.54 -7.07
N PRO A 38 31.73 4.26 -8.10
CA PRO A 38 31.08 5.56 -7.91
C PRO A 38 29.92 5.42 -6.93
N MET A 39 29.93 6.23 -5.87
CA MET A 39 28.83 6.30 -4.92
C MET A 39 27.58 6.82 -5.64
N ASN A 40 26.62 5.93 -5.90
CA ASN A 40 25.30 6.35 -6.32
C ASN A 40 24.54 6.88 -5.11
N TYR A 41 24.15 8.15 -5.16
CA TYR A 41 23.32 8.78 -4.14
C TYR A 41 21.88 8.25 -4.22
N GLU A 42 21.60 7.12 -3.56
CA GLU A 42 20.25 6.52 -3.49
C GLU A 42 19.38 7.14 -2.38
N LYS A 43 19.49 8.46 -2.15
CA LYS A 43 18.78 9.19 -1.08
C LYS A 43 17.25 9.01 -1.13
N PHE A 44 16.71 8.79 -2.33
CA PHE A 44 15.27 8.65 -2.59
C PHE A 44 14.71 7.25 -2.29
N LYS A 45 15.57 6.24 -2.06
CA LYS A 45 15.14 4.88 -1.70
C LYS A 45 15.07 4.67 -0.19
N TRP A 46 15.38 5.68 0.62
CA TRP A 46 15.46 5.57 2.07
C TRP A 46 14.12 5.89 2.75
N PRO A 47 13.68 5.06 3.71
CA PRO A 47 12.46 5.34 4.48
C PRO A 47 12.63 6.62 5.32
N GLY A 48 11.69 7.57 5.18
CA GLY A 48 11.75 8.92 5.80
C GLY A 48 11.54 10.07 4.82
N GLN A 49 10.77 9.84 3.75
CA GLN A 49 10.75 10.63 2.51
C GLN A 49 10.18 12.06 2.64
N ASN A 50 9.53 12.39 3.76
CA ASN A 50 8.96 13.72 3.98
C ASN A 50 10.00 14.81 4.31
N ARG A 51 11.30 14.47 4.46
CA ARG A 51 12.39 15.43 4.80
C ARG A 51 11.94 16.44 5.88
N GLU A 52 11.21 15.96 6.90
CA GLU A 52 10.70 16.81 7.98
C GLU A 52 11.84 17.59 8.66
N PHE A 53 13.07 17.07 8.55
CA PHE A 53 14.30 17.77 8.88
C PHE A 53 15.32 17.61 7.74
N PRO A 54 15.60 18.64 6.93
CA PRO A 54 16.52 18.57 5.79
C PRO A 54 17.98 18.30 6.17
N GLU A 55 18.32 18.48 7.45
CA GLU A 55 19.65 18.28 8.03
C GLU A 55 19.93 16.82 8.45
N LEU A 56 18.92 15.96 8.48
CA LEU A 56 19.07 14.57 8.90
C LEU A 56 19.49 13.67 7.74
N SER A 57 20.75 13.19 7.82
CA SER A 57 21.27 12.07 7.04
C SER A 57 20.56 10.77 7.48
N PRO A 58 20.38 9.75 6.62
CA PRO A 58 19.69 8.50 6.97
C PRO A 58 20.19 7.91 8.30
N LYS A 59 19.32 8.03 9.30
CA LYS A 59 19.03 7.26 10.53
C LYS A 59 20.13 6.58 11.35
N PHE A 60 21.32 6.34 10.81
CA PHE A 60 22.35 5.45 11.39
C PHE A 60 23.77 6.03 11.29
N GLN A 61 23.94 7.30 10.93
CA GLN A 61 25.26 7.91 10.85
C GLN A 61 25.62 8.59 12.18
N LYS A 62 26.85 8.34 12.65
CA LYS A 62 27.50 9.06 13.78
C LYS A 62 27.64 10.58 13.54
N LEU A 63 27.23 11.05 12.37
CA LEU A 63 27.27 12.45 11.92
C LEU A 63 25.96 13.20 12.21
N ASN A 64 24.89 12.49 12.60
CA ASN A 64 23.68 13.15 13.09
C ASN A 64 23.97 13.84 14.44
N PRO A 65 23.15 14.82 14.86
CA PRO A 65 23.23 15.34 16.23
C PRO A 65 23.19 14.18 17.24
N LYS A 66 23.93 14.32 18.36
CA LYS A 66 24.11 13.24 19.34
C LYS A 66 22.78 12.69 19.87
N GLU A 67 21.77 13.57 19.98
CA GLU A 67 20.39 13.26 20.39
C GLU A 67 19.67 12.33 19.41
N LEU A 68 20.04 12.37 18.12
CA LEU A 68 19.36 11.68 17.02
C LEU A 68 20.17 10.50 16.47
N HIS A 69 21.28 10.13 17.12
CA HIS A 69 22.15 9.00 16.74
C HIS A 69 21.45 7.63 16.66
N ARG A 70 20.21 7.51 17.18
CA ARG A 70 19.41 6.28 17.21
C ARG A 70 17.93 6.51 16.88
N TYR A 71 17.59 7.68 16.34
CA TYR A 71 16.19 8.01 16.10
C TYR A 71 15.62 7.18 14.95
N THR A 72 14.72 6.26 15.27
CA THR A 72 14.09 5.36 14.29
C THR A 72 12.69 5.83 13.86
N GLY A 73 12.22 7.02 14.26
CA GLY A 73 10.85 7.46 13.97
C GLY A 73 9.77 6.55 14.57
N VAL A 74 10.14 5.74 15.56
CA VAL A 74 9.21 4.90 16.31
C VAL A 74 8.41 5.83 17.24
N GLN A 75 7.09 5.72 17.19
CA GLN A 75 6.23 6.42 18.12
C GLN A 75 6.41 5.85 19.53
N PRO A 76 6.55 6.70 20.58
CA PRO A 76 6.74 6.21 21.94
C PRO A 76 5.50 5.48 22.44
N ASP A 77 5.69 4.38 23.19
CA ASP A 77 4.62 3.58 23.80
C ASP A 77 4.45 3.81 25.32
N GLY A 78 4.98 4.93 25.80
CA GLY A 78 5.01 5.28 27.22
C GLY A 78 5.82 6.55 27.47
N PHE A 79 6.16 6.78 28.73
CA PHE A 79 6.96 7.93 29.15
C PHE A 79 8.03 7.52 30.17
N HIS A 80 9.07 8.35 30.31
CA HIS A 80 10.06 8.18 31.38
C HIS A 80 9.59 8.91 32.64
N ASP A 81 9.56 8.21 33.77
CA ASP A 81 9.25 8.83 35.06
C ASP A 81 10.37 9.83 35.44
N GLN A 82 10.00 11.03 35.87
CA GLN A 82 10.94 12.11 36.16
C GLN A 82 11.80 11.83 37.39
N LYS A 83 11.30 11.03 38.34
CA LYS A 83 11.98 10.74 39.61
C LYS A 83 12.97 9.60 39.51
N THR A 84 12.57 8.50 38.86
CA THR A 84 13.37 7.28 38.73
C THR A 84 14.12 7.21 37.39
N GLY A 85 13.68 7.96 36.37
CA GLY A 85 14.20 7.85 35.00
C GLY A 85 13.78 6.56 34.29
N GLU A 86 13.01 5.71 34.97
CA GLU A 86 12.55 4.43 34.44
C GLU A 86 11.46 4.64 33.39
N PHE A 87 11.45 3.78 32.37
CA PHE A 87 10.44 3.82 31.32
C PHE A 87 9.17 3.12 31.78
N VAL A 88 8.07 3.86 31.83
CA VAL A 88 6.74 3.36 32.20
C VAL A 88 5.92 3.17 30.92
N PRO A 89 5.63 1.92 30.53
CA PRO A 89 4.80 1.64 29.36
C PRO A 89 3.32 1.92 29.66
N VAL A 90 2.62 2.54 28.70
CA VAL A 90 1.18 2.85 28.80
C VAL A 90 0.43 1.93 27.85
N LYS A 91 -0.52 1.13 28.38
CA LYS A 91 -1.20 0.10 27.60
C LYS A 91 -2.00 0.70 26.43
N GLU A 92 -2.64 1.84 26.65
CA GLU A 92 -3.47 2.55 25.67
C GLU A 92 -2.65 3.15 24.52
N MET A 93 -1.34 3.39 24.74
CA MET A 93 -0.43 3.90 23.70
C MET A 93 0.13 2.78 22.82
N ARG A 94 -0.01 1.52 23.23
CA ARG A 94 0.46 0.37 22.45
C ARG A 94 -0.55 -0.01 21.39
N SER A 95 -0.08 -0.14 20.15
CA SER A 95 -0.93 -0.60 19.06
C SER A 95 -1.26 -2.09 19.22
N GLU A 96 -2.54 -2.39 19.31
CA GLU A 96 -3.06 -3.77 19.32
C GLU A 96 -3.52 -4.16 17.91
N LEU A 97 -3.07 -5.32 17.42
CA LEU A 97 -3.53 -5.86 16.13
C LEU A 97 -4.82 -6.65 16.34
N VAL A 98 -5.94 -6.07 15.91
CA VAL A 98 -7.25 -6.74 15.92
C VAL A 98 -7.35 -7.68 14.72
N VAL A 99 -7.12 -8.98 14.96
CA VAL A 99 -7.15 -10.02 13.92
C VAL A 99 -8.51 -10.75 13.95
N PRO A 100 -9.31 -10.71 12.87
CA PRO A 100 -10.57 -11.45 12.81
C PRO A 100 -10.32 -12.96 12.60
N ASN A 101 -11.31 -13.79 12.94
CA ASN A 101 -11.26 -15.21 12.54
C ASN A 101 -11.51 -15.34 11.02
N LEU A 102 -10.63 -16.04 10.33
CA LEU A 102 -10.67 -16.26 8.88
C LEU A 102 -11.16 -17.66 8.48
N ASP A 103 -11.62 -18.48 9.43
CA ASP A 103 -12.18 -19.80 9.15
C ASP A 103 -13.38 -19.70 8.20
N GLY A 104 -13.30 -20.38 7.06
CA GLY A 104 -14.35 -20.36 6.03
C GLY A 104 -14.38 -19.11 5.14
N PHE A 105 -13.38 -18.23 5.21
CA PHE A 105 -13.32 -17.03 4.37
C PHE A 105 -13.09 -17.38 2.89
N LYS A 106 -14.02 -16.97 2.02
CA LYS A 106 -14.02 -17.35 0.59
C LYS A 106 -13.05 -16.55 -0.27
N LEU A 107 -12.77 -15.30 0.11
CA LEU A 107 -11.94 -14.40 -0.70
C LEU A 107 -10.46 -14.83 -0.62
N ARG A 108 -9.76 -14.70 -1.75
CA ARG A 108 -8.34 -15.05 -1.89
C ARG A 108 -7.53 -13.81 -2.29
N PRO A 109 -6.20 -13.79 -2.06
CA PRO A 109 -5.35 -12.65 -2.42
C PRO A 109 -5.36 -12.31 -3.93
N TYR A 110 -5.70 -13.27 -4.77
CA TYR A 110 -5.71 -13.13 -6.23
C TYR A 110 -7.04 -13.58 -6.80
N VAL A 111 -7.42 -12.94 -7.91
CA VAL A 111 -8.62 -13.23 -8.69
C VAL A 111 -8.21 -13.94 -9.99
N SER A 112 -9.08 -14.79 -10.53
CA SER A 112 -8.81 -15.48 -11.80
C SER A 112 -8.95 -14.55 -13.00
N TYR A 113 -8.08 -14.65 -14.01
CA TYR A 113 -8.17 -13.87 -15.26
C TYR A 113 -9.49 -14.01 -16.05
N ARG A 114 -10.31 -15.02 -15.75
CA ARG A 114 -11.65 -15.16 -16.36
C ARG A 114 -12.57 -13.98 -16.02
N THR A 115 -12.33 -13.30 -14.90
CA THR A 115 -13.10 -12.10 -14.51
C THR A 115 -12.86 -10.94 -15.45
N ASP A 116 -11.66 -10.79 -16.00
CA ASP A 116 -11.33 -9.67 -16.90
C ASP A 116 -12.17 -9.73 -18.18
N VAL A 117 -12.37 -10.94 -18.71
CA VAL A 117 -13.25 -11.18 -19.86
C VAL A 117 -14.70 -10.83 -19.54
N GLN A 118 -15.17 -11.12 -18.33
CA GLN A 118 -16.53 -10.77 -17.90
C GLN A 118 -16.68 -9.26 -17.67
N ILE A 119 -15.67 -8.62 -17.09
CA ILE A 119 -15.60 -7.19 -16.87
C ILE A 119 -15.68 -6.44 -18.21
N GLU A 120 -14.91 -6.87 -19.21
CA GLU A 120 -14.90 -6.25 -20.54
C GLU A 120 -16.28 -6.34 -21.21
N LYS A 121 -16.93 -7.52 -21.12
CA LYS A 121 -18.30 -7.72 -21.64
C LYS A 121 -19.30 -6.78 -20.97
N ARG A 122 -19.23 -6.64 -19.64
CA ARG A 122 -20.09 -5.74 -18.88
C ARG A 122 -19.86 -4.28 -19.27
N ARG A 123 -18.59 -3.89 -19.44
CA ARG A 123 -18.22 -2.53 -19.88
C ARG A 123 -18.82 -2.19 -21.22
N ILE A 124 -18.63 -3.03 -22.23
CA ILE A 124 -19.17 -2.83 -23.58
C ILE A 124 -20.71 -2.77 -23.56
N ALA A 125 -21.35 -3.68 -22.80
CA ALA A 125 -22.80 -3.68 -22.65
C ALA A 125 -23.31 -2.38 -22.02
N TYR A 126 -22.59 -1.86 -21.03
CA TYR A 126 -22.94 -0.62 -20.37
C TYR A 126 -22.71 0.61 -21.27
N GLU A 127 -21.56 0.70 -21.94
CA GLU A 127 -21.26 1.75 -22.92
C GLU A 127 -22.34 1.83 -24.01
N LYS A 128 -22.83 0.69 -24.49
CA LYS A 128 -23.95 0.64 -25.43
C LYS A 128 -25.23 1.23 -24.84
N LYS A 129 -25.56 0.94 -23.58
CA LYS A 129 -26.71 1.56 -22.88
C LYS A 129 -26.54 3.07 -22.73
N VAL A 130 -25.33 3.54 -22.44
CA VAL A 130 -25.05 4.98 -22.35
C VAL A 130 -25.26 5.66 -23.69
N GLN A 131 -24.80 5.04 -24.79
CA GLN A 131 -25.01 5.56 -26.14
C GLN A 131 -26.51 5.57 -26.51
N GLU A 132 -27.26 4.52 -26.19
CA GLU A 132 -28.70 4.43 -26.46
C GLU A 132 -29.52 5.46 -25.65
N LYS A 133 -29.13 5.72 -24.39
CA LYS A 133 -29.87 6.63 -23.48
C LYS A 133 -29.36 8.06 -23.49
N GLY A 134 -28.17 8.31 -24.02
CA GLY A 134 -27.54 9.63 -24.14
C GLY A 134 -26.88 10.17 -22.87
N SER A 135 -27.03 9.52 -21.72
CA SER A 135 -26.35 9.91 -20.47
C SER A 135 -26.12 8.73 -19.53
N GLU A 136 -25.09 8.82 -18.69
CA GLU A 136 -24.76 7.80 -17.69
C GLU A 136 -25.88 7.61 -16.66
N ARG A 137 -26.46 8.73 -16.18
CA ARG A 137 -27.54 8.72 -15.17
C ARG A 137 -28.81 8.04 -15.68
N LEU A 138 -29.17 8.23 -16.94
CA LEU A 138 -30.30 7.51 -17.54
C LEU A 138 -29.98 6.03 -17.74
N ALA A 139 -28.73 5.70 -18.08
CA ALA A 139 -28.29 4.32 -18.19
C ALA A 139 -28.26 3.60 -16.82
N ASP A 140 -27.90 4.29 -15.73
CA ASP A 140 -27.97 3.79 -14.34
C ASP A 140 -29.35 3.26 -13.98
N LEU A 141 -30.38 4.07 -14.23
CA LEU A 141 -31.77 3.74 -13.93
C LEU A 141 -32.26 2.49 -14.68
N HIS A 142 -31.61 2.11 -15.77
CA HIS A 142 -31.95 0.97 -16.62
C HIS A 142 -30.90 -0.17 -16.57
N SER A 143 -29.90 -0.08 -15.69
CA SER A 143 -28.91 -1.12 -15.46
C SER A 143 -29.10 -1.76 -14.10
N VAL A 144 -29.03 -3.09 -14.03
CA VAL A 144 -28.92 -3.81 -12.75
C VAL A 144 -27.55 -3.51 -12.15
N GLU A 145 -27.50 -3.25 -10.84
CA GLU A 145 -26.26 -2.86 -10.13
C GLU A 145 -25.13 -3.89 -10.31
N ASP A 146 -25.45 -5.19 -10.29
CA ASP A 146 -24.46 -6.27 -10.45
C ASP A 146 -23.83 -6.36 -11.86
N GLU A 147 -24.54 -5.86 -12.87
CA GLU A 147 -24.10 -5.88 -14.27
C GLU A 147 -23.38 -4.58 -14.66
N ARG A 148 -23.54 -3.53 -13.85
CA ARG A 148 -22.98 -2.20 -14.09
C ARG A 148 -21.45 -2.26 -14.00
N TRP A 149 -20.78 -2.03 -15.13
CA TRP A 149 -19.34 -1.82 -15.17
C TRP A 149 -18.97 -0.66 -16.10
N PRO A 150 -18.14 0.31 -15.68
CA PRO A 150 -17.51 0.43 -14.36
C PRO A 150 -18.54 0.73 -13.25
N PRO A 151 -18.23 0.37 -11.99
CA PRO A 151 -19.06 0.76 -10.86
C PRO A 151 -19.14 2.30 -10.76
N PRO A 152 -20.27 2.85 -10.30
CA PRO A 152 -20.41 4.29 -10.14
C PRO A 152 -19.40 4.82 -9.10
N LYS A 153 -19.02 6.09 -9.25
CA LYS A 153 -18.15 6.74 -8.25
C LYS A 153 -18.89 6.86 -6.92
N MET A 154 -18.22 6.52 -5.83
CA MET A 154 -18.75 6.67 -4.48
C MET A 154 -18.63 8.15 -4.04
N THR A 155 -19.62 8.96 -4.40
CA THR A 155 -19.82 10.34 -3.93
C THR A 155 -20.73 10.33 -2.70
N SER A 156 -20.84 11.47 -2.00
CA SER A 156 -21.79 11.60 -0.88
C SER A 156 -23.23 11.33 -1.31
N GLU A 157 -23.61 11.76 -2.51
CA GLU A 157 -24.93 11.51 -3.10
C GLU A 157 -25.16 10.02 -3.34
N THR A 158 -24.21 9.32 -3.96
CA THR A 158 -24.38 7.89 -4.26
C THR A 158 -24.38 7.05 -2.98
N LEU A 159 -23.54 7.38 -2.00
CA LEU A 159 -23.57 6.76 -0.67
C LEU A 159 -24.91 6.97 0.03
N PHE A 160 -25.44 8.20 0.00
CA PHE A 160 -26.72 8.51 0.63
C PHE A 160 -27.87 7.74 -0.03
N GLU A 161 -27.93 7.72 -1.36
CA GLU A 161 -28.97 6.99 -2.09
C GLU A 161 -28.90 5.48 -1.82
N LEU A 162 -27.71 4.88 -1.78
CA LEU A 162 -27.53 3.45 -1.49
C LEU A 162 -27.90 3.07 -0.05
N ALA A 163 -27.51 3.88 0.94
CA ALA A 163 -27.72 3.56 2.35
C ALA A 163 -29.10 3.97 2.86
N TYR A 164 -29.61 5.12 2.39
CA TYR A 164 -30.80 5.78 2.96
C TYR A 164 -31.88 6.10 1.93
N GLY A 165 -31.61 5.96 0.62
CA GLY A 165 -32.57 6.36 -0.41
C GLY A 165 -33.92 5.65 -0.26
N ASP A 166 -33.90 4.32 -0.10
CA ASP A 166 -35.13 3.55 0.02
C ASP A 166 -35.86 3.78 1.33
N THR A 167 -35.13 3.93 2.44
CA THR A 167 -35.73 4.21 3.75
C THR A 167 -36.44 5.56 3.76
N VAL A 168 -35.79 6.59 3.19
CA VAL A 168 -36.35 7.95 3.08
C VAL A 168 -37.55 7.97 2.13
N ARG A 169 -37.49 7.32 0.96
CA ARG A 169 -38.62 7.25 0.02
C ARG A 169 -39.82 6.51 0.62
N ASN A 170 -39.59 5.43 1.35
CA ASN A 170 -40.66 4.68 2.02
C ASN A 170 -41.28 5.51 3.14
N ALA A 171 -40.46 6.15 4.00
CA ALA A 171 -40.96 7.07 5.02
C ALA A 171 -41.76 8.23 4.42
N TYR A 172 -41.32 8.77 3.29
CA TYR A 172 -42.03 9.81 2.55
C TYR A 172 -43.40 9.32 2.06
N LYS A 173 -43.46 8.15 1.41
CA LYS A 173 -44.71 7.52 0.95
C LYS A 173 -45.67 7.24 2.11
N GLU A 174 -45.15 6.85 3.26
CA GLU A 174 -45.92 6.59 4.48
C GLU A 174 -46.35 7.86 5.23
N GLY A 175 -45.93 9.05 4.77
CA GLY A 175 -46.22 10.31 5.45
C GLY A 175 -45.44 10.52 6.76
N LYS A 176 -44.45 9.66 7.05
CA LYS A 176 -43.59 9.71 8.24
C LYS A 176 -42.38 10.62 8.02
N TYR A 177 -42.62 11.82 7.53
CA TYR A 177 -41.58 12.83 7.28
C TYR A 177 -42.04 14.17 7.85
N GLY A 178 -41.16 14.90 8.51
CA GLY A 178 -41.51 16.14 9.21
C GLY A 178 -40.39 16.64 10.11
N GLN A 179 -40.60 17.76 10.80
CA GLN A 179 -39.67 18.23 11.82
C GLN A 179 -39.59 17.20 12.94
N VAL A 180 -38.39 16.63 13.12
CA VAL A 180 -38.07 15.85 14.31
C VAL A 180 -38.13 16.83 15.48
N GLU A 181 -39.18 16.76 16.30
CA GLU A 181 -39.19 17.44 17.60
C GLU A 181 -37.91 16.99 18.32
N ASN A 182 -37.05 17.95 18.66
CA ASN A 182 -35.69 17.77 19.14
C ASN A 182 -35.53 16.45 19.89
N ALA A 183 -34.89 15.46 19.27
CA ALA A 183 -34.62 14.18 19.89
C ALA A 183 -33.79 14.46 21.16
N THR A 184 -34.44 14.39 22.33
CA THR A 184 -33.76 14.45 23.62
C THR A 184 -32.83 13.26 23.67
N LEU A 185 -31.54 13.52 23.47
CA LEU A 185 -30.49 12.53 23.65
C LEU A 185 -30.68 11.90 25.04
N PRO A 186 -30.71 10.55 25.15
CA PRO A 186 -30.78 9.91 26.46
C PRO A 186 -29.57 10.40 27.26
N LYS A 187 -29.83 11.05 28.40
CA LYS A 187 -28.79 11.43 29.34
C LYS A 187 -28.03 10.16 29.71
N LEU A 188 -26.77 10.08 29.32
CA LEU A 188 -25.85 9.08 29.84
C LEU A 188 -25.77 9.32 31.35
N ASN A 189 -26.35 8.41 32.13
CA ASN A 189 -26.17 8.40 33.57
C ASN A 189 -24.70 8.02 33.81
N ASN A 190 -23.93 8.99 34.31
CA ASN A 190 -22.57 8.78 34.81
C ASN A 190 -22.55 7.80 35.97
#